data_AF-A0A6P9ADB2-F1
#
_entry.id   AF-A0A6P9ADB2-F1
#
_cell.length_a   1.000
_cell.length_b   1.000
_cell.length_c   1.000
_cell.angle_alpha   90.00
_cell.angle_beta   90.00
_cell.angle_gamma   90.00
#
_symmetry.space_group_name_H-M   'P 1'
#
loop_
_entity.id
_entity.type
_entity.pdbx_description
1 polymer ?
#
loop_
_entity_poly.entity_id
_entity_poly.type
_entity_poly.pdbx_seq_one_letter_code
_entity_poly.pdbx_strand_id
1 'polypeptide(L)'
;MRWIANLFLNVALVALLCQDLFAKVTSDKEGKSESSSQFVATNEWQKVEKGQPLPSGLHYRLNINTGETEVKLLEPTGADHKTGLVAVPADEQADDSDNTSYMSKDELKKVLAGITSDDVREDSDISQEQNVKEKYRSYEELKNEFGSLNITVKTDMEILKDLFVKAKQCLHSNENNNDEEIVSTLQDLEYLVHQIDNAREFIRLGGVMEIVVPALNSTSPKVRADSLWLLGSATQSNPKVQIAVLNAGIMPKLVKAIVLDPDATVHARAIYALSCLTRQFPAAQVKLIEEGGLESLRVVIDDEKSYDLKTKMRVITLINDLLLERVSVREAVEENEQVDISDTSEVTQKVHQHKRGELKEKLRQYNSINFEKRLVEDGWCHRLSVFLSKLHESGANSGRTQRRDDLGSIISKDLPYRPEHDVLEKVIDTLLVMKDLCLHEFRSDEKLEKVLRNFLSWYQDLSIREEVLQKQLIEEECTSSEDCLSHSESENKADDTDMYYTNIAETLKQLLKVITVNNIRNEL
;
A
#
# COMPACT_ATOMS: atom_id res chain seq x y z
N MET A 1 -21.71 -61.51 -8.94
CA MET A 1 -22.40 -60.97 -10.14
C MET A 1 -23.86 -60.64 -9.87
N ARG A 2 -24.14 -59.66 -8.99
CA ARG A 2 -25.47 -59.04 -8.82
C ARG A 2 -25.40 -57.54 -8.46
N TRP A 3 -24.20 -56.99 -8.26
CA TRP A 3 -23.97 -55.55 -8.03
C TRP A 3 -23.68 -54.76 -9.32
N ILE A 4 -23.14 -55.40 -10.36
CA ILE A 4 -22.84 -54.73 -11.65
C ILE A 4 -24.14 -54.43 -12.42
N ALA A 5 -25.17 -55.26 -12.31
CA ALA A 5 -26.44 -55.06 -13.01
C ALA A 5 -27.25 -53.85 -12.47
N ASN A 6 -27.13 -53.51 -11.18
CA ASN A 6 -27.82 -52.35 -10.60
C ASN A 6 -27.11 -51.01 -10.88
N LEU A 7 -25.82 -51.03 -11.22
CA LEU A 7 -25.09 -49.82 -11.62
C LEU A 7 -25.48 -49.40 -13.05
N PHE A 8 -25.60 -50.37 -13.96
CA PHE A 8 -26.04 -50.10 -15.34
C PHE A 8 -27.50 -49.65 -15.44
N LEU A 9 -28.39 -50.13 -14.57
CA LEU A 9 -29.79 -49.71 -14.57
C LEU A 9 -29.98 -48.26 -14.08
N ASN A 10 -29.16 -47.81 -13.11
CA ASN A 10 -29.19 -46.43 -12.63
C ASN A 10 -28.51 -45.44 -13.59
N VAL A 11 -27.43 -45.85 -14.27
CA VAL A 11 -26.78 -45.03 -15.31
C VAL A 11 -27.68 -44.85 -16.54
N ALA A 12 -28.45 -45.88 -16.92
CA ALA A 12 -29.42 -45.77 -18.01
C ALA A 12 -30.62 -44.86 -17.65
N LEU A 13 -31.05 -44.83 -16.38
CA LEU A 13 -32.14 -43.97 -15.92
C LEU A 13 -31.74 -42.48 -15.90
N VAL A 14 -30.49 -42.18 -15.52
CA VAL A 14 -29.93 -40.81 -15.57
C VAL A 14 -29.71 -40.35 -17.01
N ALA A 15 -29.28 -41.24 -17.92
CA ALA A 15 -29.12 -40.92 -19.33
C ALA A 15 -30.46 -40.62 -20.05
N LEU A 16 -31.54 -41.33 -19.69
CA LEU A 16 -32.89 -41.06 -20.21
C LEU A 16 -33.49 -39.74 -19.68
N LEU A 17 -33.22 -39.39 -18.42
CA LEU A 17 -33.64 -38.09 -17.85
C LEU A 17 -32.84 -36.91 -18.41
N CYS A 18 -31.60 -37.11 -18.86
CA CYS A 18 -30.79 -36.07 -19.50
C CYS A 18 -31.15 -35.83 -20.97
N GLN A 19 -31.73 -36.80 -21.68
CA GLN A 19 -32.17 -36.59 -23.08
C GLN A 19 -33.46 -35.76 -23.19
N ASP A 20 -34.34 -35.80 -22.18
CA ASP A 20 -35.57 -34.98 -22.17
C ASP A 20 -35.34 -33.52 -21.74
N LEU A 21 -34.23 -33.20 -21.06
CA LEU A 21 -33.83 -31.82 -20.77
C LEU A 21 -33.11 -31.13 -21.95
N PHE A 22 -32.50 -31.90 -22.85
CA PHE A 22 -31.80 -31.35 -24.02
C PHE A 22 -32.76 -31.05 -25.19
N ALA A 23 -33.90 -31.73 -25.27
CA ALA A 23 -34.91 -31.52 -26.32
C ALA A 23 -35.85 -30.31 -26.07
N LYS A 24 -35.79 -29.66 -24.90
CA LYS A 24 -36.64 -28.50 -24.56
C LYS A 24 -35.91 -27.14 -24.62
N VAL A 25 -34.62 -27.13 -24.98
CA VAL A 25 -33.85 -25.90 -25.23
C VAL A 25 -33.70 -25.61 -26.74
N THR A 26 -34.20 -26.49 -27.60
CA THR A 26 -34.15 -26.33 -29.07
C THR A 26 -35.56 -26.21 -29.67
N SER A 27 -36.31 -25.19 -29.28
CA SER A 27 -37.40 -24.66 -30.13
C SER A 27 -37.59 -23.18 -29.81
N ASP A 28 -36.71 -22.36 -30.38
CA ASP A 28 -37.00 -20.99 -30.83
C ASP A 28 -35.77 -20.46 -31.56
N LYS A 29 -35.46 -21.08 -32.71
CA LYS A 29 -34.63 -20.50 -33.77
C LYS A 29 -35.16 -20.96 -35.12
N GLU A 30 -36.11 -20.22 -35.67
CA GLU A 30 -36.26 -20.09 -37.11
C GLU A 30 -36.15 -18.61 -37.49
N GLY A 31 -35.14 -18.30 -38.30
CA GLY A 31 -35.20 -17.25 -39.31
C GLY A 31 -34.71 -15.84 -38.95
N LYS A 32 -33.40 -15.60 -39.08
CA LYS A 32 -32.85 -14.67 -40.11
C LYS A 32 -31.32 -14.71 -40.11
N SER A 33 -30.77 -15.06 -41.28
CA SER A 33 -29.37 -14.86 -41.63
C SER A 33 -29.13 -13.38 -41.92
N GLU A 34 -28.34 -12.72 -41.08
CA GLU A 34 -27.63 -11.50 -41.43
C GLU A 34 -26.16 -11.71 -41.06
N SER A 35 -25.29 -11.43 -42.02
CA SER A 35 -23.83 -11.51 -41.93
C SER A 35 -23.31 -10.86 -40.66
N SER A 36 -22.55 -11.59 -39.83
CA SER A 36 -21.89 -11.06 -38.64
C SER A 36 -20.85 -10.02 -39.04
N SER A 37 -21.21 -8.75 -38.98
CA SER A 37 -20.26 -7.65 -39.08
C SER A 37 -19.36 -7.67 -37.84
N GLN A 38 -18.06 -7.79 -38.08
CA GLN A 38 -17.03 -7.60 -37.07
C GLN A 38 -17.24 -6.24 -36.39
N PHE A 39 -17.26 -6.21 -35.07
CA PHE A 39 -17.46 -4.98 -34.29
C PHE A 39 -16.22 -4.07 -34.44
N VAL A 40 -16.39 -2.88 -35.01
CA VAL A 40 -15.32 -1.89 -35.18
C VAL A 40 -15.40 -0.90 -34.01
N ALA A 41 -14.53 -1.08 -33.01
CA ALA A 41 -14.51 -0.24 -31.82
C ALA A 41 -14.17 1.23 -32.16
N THR A 42 -14.94 2.16 -31.62
CA THR A 42 -14.68 3.61 -31.70
C THR A 42 -14.47 4.20 -30.30
N ASN A 43 -14.07 5.48 -30.24
CA ASN A 43 -13.90 6.23 -29.00
C ASN A 43 -15.24 6.66 -28.36
N GLU A 44 -16.36 6.44 -29.05
CA GLU A 44 -17.71 6.74 -28.57
C GLU A 44 -18.42 5.45 -28.13
N TRP A 45 -19.38 5.58 -27.21
CA TRP A 45 -20.13 4.44 -26.69
C TRP A 45 -21.03 3.82 -27.75
N GLN A 46 -20.77 2.56 -28.06
CA GLN A 46 -21.54 1.79 -29.02
C GLN A 46 -22.24 0.62 -28.33
N LYS A 47 -23.52 0.43 -28.66
CA LYS A 47 -24.33 -0.69 -28.16
C LYS A 47 -23.84 -2.01 -28.75
N VAL A 48 -23.74 -3.02 -27.89
CA VAL A 48 -23.35 -4.39 -28.29
C VAL A 48 -24.58 -5.27 -28.39
N GLU A 49 -24.72 -6.00 -29.49
CA GLU A 49 -25.76 -7.02 -29.64
C GLU A 49 -25.41 -8.31 -28.89
N LYS A 50 -26.41 -8.96 -28.29
CA LYS A 50 -26.21 -10.18 -27.50
C LYS A 50 -25.63 -11.31 -28.37
N GLY A 51 -24.36 -11.64 -28.14
CA GLY A 51 -23.63 -12.70 -28.84
C GLY A 51 -22.66 -12.21 -29.93
N GLN A 52 -22.45 -10.90 -30.09
CA GLN A 52 -21.43 -10.35 -30.98
C GLN A 52 -20.02 -10.48 -30.35
N PRO A 53 -19.01 -11.01 -31.06
CA PRO A 53 -17.64 -11.09 -30.55
C PRO A 53 -17.01 -9.69 -30.48
N LEU A 54 -16.34 -9.38 -29.36
CA LEU A 54 -15.70 -8.09 -29.08
C LEU A 54 -14.18 -8.23 -28.91
N PRO A 55 -13.38 -7.27 -29.43
CA PRO A 55 -11.94 -7.19 -29.15
C PRO A 55 -11.63 -7.01 -27.66
N SER A 56 -10.49 -7.56 -27.21
CA SER A 56 -9.95 -7.32 -25.86
C SER A 56 -9.48 -5.86 -25.69
N GLY A 57 -9.54 -5.33 -24.46
CA GLY A 57 -9.08 -3.96 -24.15
C GLY A 57 -10.12 -2.84 -24.31
N LEU A 58 -11.40 -3.16 -24.48
CA LEU A 58 -12.49 -2.18 -24.52
C LEU A 58 -13.04 -1.86 -23.12
N HIS A 59 -13.51 -0.63 -22.94
CA HIS A 59 -14.17 -0.17 -21.73
C HIS A 59 -15.66 -0.49 -21.81
N TYR A 60 -16.18 -1.25 -20.84
CA TYR A 60 -17.55 -1.73 -20.79
C TYR A 60 -18.38 -0.91 -19.81
N ARG A 61 -19.60 -0.53 -20.20
CA ARG A 61 -20.62 -0.06 -19.26
C ARG A 61 -21.97 -0.72 -19.54
N LEU A 62 -22.72 -0.98 -18.49
CA LEU A 62 -24.13 -1.31 -18.59
C LEU A 62 -24.93 -0.02 -18.45
N ASN A 63 -25.64 0.37 -19.49
CA ASN A 63 -26.55 1.51 -19.43
C ASN A 63 -27.75 1.11 -18.56
N ILE A 64 -27.80 1.64 -17.33
CA ILE A 64 -28.78 1.24 -16.30
C ILE A 64 -30.22 1.66 -16.70
N ASN A 65 -30.35 2.66 -17.56
CA ASN A 65 -31.65 3.15 -18.02
C ASN A 65 -32.22 2.26 -19.14
N THR A 66 -31.39 1.75 -20.04
CA THR A 66 -31.83 0.91 -21.17
C THR A 66 -31.65 -0.58 -20.92
N GLY A 67 -30.82 -0.96 -19.94
CA GLY A 67 -30.42 -2.34 -19.67
C GLY A 67 -29.44 -2.91 -20.72
N GLU A 68 -28.83 -2.06 -21.54
CA GLU A 68 -28.02 -2.44 -22.68
C GLU A 68 -26.52 -2.29 -22.39
N THR A 69 -25.71 -3.23 -22.87
CA THR A 69 -24.25 -3.15 -22.73
C THR A 69 -23.69 -2.28 -23.84
N GLU A 70 -22.92 -1.27 -23.45
CA GLU A 70 -22.21 -0.37 -24.35
C GLU A 70 -20.70 -0.52 -24.16
N VAL A 71 -19.93 -0.36 -25.23
CA VAL A 71 -18.46 -0.44 -25.21
C VAL A 71 -17.82 0.72 -25.96
N LYS A 72 -16.62 1.12 -25.54
CA LYS A 72 -15.75 2.10 -26.23
C LYS A 72 -14.28 1.76 -26.05
N LEU A 73 -13.38 2.39 -26.81
CA LEU A 73 -11.93 2.29 -26.60
C LEU A 73 -11.51 2.93 -25.25
N LEU A 74 -10.56 2.31 -24.55
CA LEU A 74 -9.93 2.87 -23.35
C LEU A 74 -9.02 4.04 -23.75
N GLU A 75 -9.24 5.21 -23.16
CA GLU A 75 -8.24 6.29 -23.17
C GLU A 75 -7.21 6.05 -22.06
N PRO A 76 -5.91 6.22 -22.32
CA PRO A 76 -4.88 6.02 -21.30
C PRO A 76 -4.96 7.15 -20.29
N THR A 77 -5.75 6.95 -19.22
CA THR A 77 -5.81 7.87 -18.10
C THR A 77 -5.01 7.29 -16.94
N GLY A 78 -3.88 7.94 -16.67
CA GLY A 78 -2.91 7.57 -15.65
C GLY A 78 -3.53 7.57 -14.26
N ALA A 79 -3.62 6.38 -13.68
CA ALA A 79 -3.88 6.19 -12.27
C ALA A 79 -2.55 6.21 -11.51
N ASP A 80 -2.23 7.35 -10.88
CA ASP A 80 -1.44 7.35 -9.64
C ASP A 80 -1.49 8.74 -8.98
N HIS A 81 -2.32 8.87 -7.94
CA HIS A 81 -2.39 10.06 -7.09
C HIS A 81 -2.18 9.68 -5.63
N LYS A 82 -0.91 9.52 -5.24
CA LYS A 82 -0.48 9.74 -3.86
C LYS A 82 -0.13 11.22 -3.69
N THR A 83 -0.91 11.94 -2.89
CA THR A 83 -0.65 13.34 -2.56
C THR A 83 0.62 13.43 -1.70
N GLY A 84 1.67 14.05 -2.24
CA GLY A 84 2.93 14.26 -1.53
C GLY A 84 2.88 15.54 -0.72
N LEU A 85 3.27 15.48 0.56
CA LEU A 85 3.37 16.65 1.44
C LEU A 85 4.52 17.57 1.05
N VAL A 86 4.27 18.87 1.15
CA VAL A 86 5.26 19.96 1.13
C VAL A 86 4.94 20.89 2.30
N ALA A 87 5.87 21.06 3.24
CA ALA A 87 5.75 22.06 4.31
C ALA A 87 6.54 23.33 3.92
N VAL A 88 5.90 24.49 3.94
CA VAL A 88 6.53 25.81 3.72
C VAL A 88 6.57 26.55 5.07
N PRO A 89 7.64 27.29 5.41
CA PRO A 89 7.69 28.04 6.67
C PRO A 89 6.59 29.11 6.71
N ALA A 90 5.78 29.08 7.77
CA ALA A 90 4.80 30.13 8.04
C ALA A 90 5.49 31.27 8.79
N ASP A 91 5.48 32.48 8.21
CA ASP A 91 5.70 33.70 8.98
C ASP A 91 4.54 33.86 9.97
N GLU A 92 4.89 34.27 11.20
CA GLU A 92 3.98 34.44 12.32
C GLU A 92 2.93 35.53 12.04
N GLN A 93 1.70 35.12 11.75
CA GLN A 93 0.49 35.77 12.23
C GLN A 93 -0.68 34.79 12.09
N ALA A 94 -1.27 34.45 13.24
CA ALA A 94 -2.46 33.63 13.31
C ALA A 94 -3.62 34.36 12.64
N ASP A 95 -4.00 33.92 11.45
CA ASP A 95 -5.35 34.08 10.95
C ASP A 95 -5.72 32.92 10.03
N ASP A 96 -6.96 32.47 10.21
CA ASP A 96 -7.62 31.33 9.61
C ASP A 96 -7.63 31.45 8.07
N SER A 97 -6.60 30.93 7.41
CA SER A 97 -6.58 30.82 5.96
C SER A 97 -5.77 29.60 5.51
N ASP A 98 -6.46 28.73 4.77
CA ASP A 98 -5.98 27.56 4.04
C ASP A 98 -4.93 27.95 2.97
N ASN A 99 -3.77 28.47 3.38
CA ASN A 99 -2.65 28.75 2.49
C ASN A 99 -1.69 27.55 2.50
N THR A 100 -2.23 26.39 2.13
CA THR A 100 -1.42 25.24 1.70
C THR A 100 -1.26 25.32 0.19
N SER A 101 -0.09 24.92 -0.33
CA SER A 101 0.32 24.97 -1.74
C SER A 101 -0.55 24.16 -2.72
N TYR A 102 -1.75 23.75 -2.33
CA TYR A 102 -2.81 23.33 -3.25
C TYR A 102 -3.25 24.55 -4.08
N MET A 103 -3.77 24.33 -5.29
CA MET A 103 -4.53 25.39 -5.98
C MET A 103 -5.48 26.04 -4.98
N SER A 104 -5.40 27.37 -4.82
CA SER A 104 -6.24 28.04 -3.83
C SER A 104 -7.69 27.67 -4.09
N LYS A 105 -8.53 27.53 -3.05
CA LYS A 105 -9.95 27.17 -3.23
C LYS A 105 -10.63 28.07 -4.26
N ASP A 106 -10.20 29.32 -4.37
CA ASP A 106 -10.70 30.30 -5.32
C ASP A 106 -10.12 30.13 -6.74
N GLU A 107 -8.87 29.67 -6.89
CA GLU A 107 -8.31 29.25 -8.19
C GLU A 107 -8.89 27.93 -8.67
N LEU A 108 -9.05 26.93 -7.80
CA LEU A 108 -9.72 25.68 -8.12
C LEU A 108 -11.17 25.95 -8.52
N LYS A 109 -11.88 26.81 -7.80
CA LYS A 109 -13.22 27.28 -8.19
C LYS A 109 -13.20 28.03 -9.51
N LYS A 110 -12.20 28.86 -9.81
CA LYS A 110 -12.08 29.53 -11.12
C LYS A 110 -11.80 28.55 -12.26
N VAL A 111 -10.97 27.54 -12.03
CA VAL A 111 -10.67 26.48 -13.00
C VAL A 111 -11.90 25.60 -13.23
N LEU A 112 -12.61 25.23 -12.15
CA LEU A 112 -13.89 24.52 -12.21
C LEU A 112 -15.00 25.37 -12.82
N ALA A 113 -15.00 26.69 -12.60
CA ALA A 113 -15.95 27.61 -13.22
C ALA A 113 -15.64 27.89 -14.70
N GLY A 114 -14.40 27.64 -15.14
CA GLY A 114 -14.01 27.65 -16.54
C GLY A 114 -14.47 26.40 -17.30
N ILE A 115 -14.90 25.36 -16.59
CA ILE A 115 -15.65 24.24 -17.15
C ILE A 115 -17.11 24.70 -17.21
N THR A 116 -17.49 25.27 -18.35
CA THR A 116 -18.88 25.69 -18.58
C THR A 116 -19.78 24.46 -18.71
N SER A 117 -21.04 24.57 -18.25
CA SER A 117 -22.10 23.57 -18.38
C SER A 117 -22.38 23.14 -19.82
N ASP A 118 -21.77 23.79 -20.81
CA ASP A 118 -21.90 23.43 -22.22
C ASP A 118 -21.04 22.21 -22.62
N ASP A 119 -20.04 21.82 -21.80
CA ASP A 119 -19.20 20.63 -22.04
C ASP A 119 -19.70 19.37 -21.29
N VAL A 120 -20.70 19.53 -20.43
CA VAL A 120 -21.48 18.43 -19.85
C VAL A 120 -22.88 18.56 -20.40
N ARG A 121 -23.29 17.66 -21.30
CA ARG A 121 -24.72 17.56 -21.64
C ARG A 121 -25.49 17.32 -20.34
N GLU A 122 -26.14 18.35 -19.81
CA GLU A 122 -27.15 18.23 -18.76
C GLU A 122 -28.38 17.53 -19.35
N ASP A 123 -28.28 16.22 -19.57
CA ASP A 123 -29.42 15.33 -19.46
C ASP A 123 -29.54 14.94 -17.97
N SER A 124 -29.67 15.94 -17.10
CA SER A 124 -30.07 15.68 -15.71
C SER A 124 -31.60 15.72 -15.64
N ASP A 125 -32.19 14.60 -16.01
CA ASP A 125 -33.56 14.28 -15.68
C ASP A 125 -33.75 14.46 -14.16
N ILE A 126 -34.49 15.49 -13.76
CA ILE A 126 -34.92 15.78 -12.37
C ILE A 126 -35.56 14.53 -11.71
N SER A 127 -36.04 13.59 -12.53
CA SER A 127 -36.60 12.31 -12.10
C SER A 127 -35.57 11.34 -11.49
N GLN A 128 -34.28 11.39 -11.84
CA GLN A 128 -33.27 10.48 -11.29
C GLN A 128 -32.83 10.88 -9.86
N GLU A 129 -32.73 12.18 -9.56
CA GLU A 129 -32.45 12.65 -8.20
C GLU A 129 -33.58 12.28 -7.21
N GLN A 130 -34.83 12.36 -7.67
CA GLN A 130 -36.00 11.95 -6.88
C GLN A 130 -36.04 10.43 -6.70
N ASN A 131 -35.76 9.65 -7.74
CA ASN A 131 -35.67 8.18 -7.64
C ASN A 131 -34.57 7.71 -6.68
N VAL A 132 -33.43 8.39 -6.65
CA VAL A 132 -32.33 8.10 -5.71
C VAL A 132 -32.75 8.46 -4.28
N LYS A 133 -33.40 9.61 -4.06
CA LYS A 133 -33.93 9.98 -2.73
C LYS A 133 -35.05 9.05 -2.24
N GLU A 134 -35.85 8.49 -3.14
CA GLU A 134 -36.87 7.48 -2.80
C GLU A 134 -36.24 6.11 -2.47
N LYS A 135 -35.06 5.80 -3.01
CA LYS A 135 -34.37 4.52 -2.82
C LYS A 135 -33.54 4.44 -1.54
N TYR A 136 -33.15 5.57 -0.95
CA TYR A 136 -32.33 5.64 0.26
C TYR A 136 -33.06 6.37 1.38
N ARG A 137 -33.17 5.74 2.55
CA ARG A 137 -33.72 6.37 3.76
C ARG A 137 -32.74 7.42 4.29
N SER A 138 -33.24 8.56 4.73
CA SER A 138 -32.39 9.57 5.35
C SER A 138 -31.87 9.11 6.71
N TYR A 139 -30.68 9.58 7.09
CA TYR A 139 -30.10 9.28 8.41
C TYR A 139 -31.04 9.71 9.56
N GLU A 140 -31.76 10.82 9.39
CA GLU A 140 -32.71 11.34 10.39
C GLU A 140 -33.94 10.44 10.55
N GLU A 141 -34.48 9.90 9.45
CA GLU A 141 -35.58 8.92 9.50
C GLU A 141 -35.16 7.64 10.19
N LEU A 142 -33.98 7.11 9.85
CA LEU A 142 -33.41 5.94 10.51
C LEU A 142 -33.19 6.20 12.01
N LYS A 143 -32.63 7.36 12.38
CA LYS A 143 -32.40 7.73 13.78
C LYS A 143 -33.69 7.79 14.60
N ASN A 144 -34.78 8.31 14.01
CA ASN A 144 -36.09 8.38 14.66
C ASN A 144 -36.76 6.99 14.77
N GLU A 145 -36.68 6.18 13.71
CA GLU A 145 -37.26 4.82 13.67
C GLU A 145 -36.52 3.88 14.64
N PHE A 146 -35.18 3.89 14.68
CA PHE A 146 -34.37 3.13 15.65
C PHE A 146 -34.48 3.68 17.08
N GLY A 147 -34.66 5.00 17.24
CA GLY A 147 -34.95 5.63 18.52
C GLY A 147 -36.25 5.08 19.14
N SER A 148 -37.26 4.80 18.32
CA SER A 148 -38.50 4.13 18.76
C SER A 148 -38.29 2.67 19.19
N LEU A 149 -37.19 2.05 18.77
CA LEU A 149 -36.78 0.68 19.11
C LEU A 149 -35.74 0.63 20.25
N ASN A 150 -35.49 1.75 20.96
CA ASN A 150 -34.42 1.87 21.97
C ASN A 150 -33.01 1.53 21.46
N ILE A 151 -32.78 1.59 20.16
CA ILE A 151 -31.45 1.45 19.55
C ILE A 151 -30.97 2.87 19.19
N THR A 152 -29.98 3.37 19.91
CA THR A 152 -29.37 4.68 19.60
C THR A 152 -28.33 4.50 18.51
N VAL A 153 -28.70 4.83 17.28
CA VAL A 153 -27.75 4.93 16.16
C VAL A 153 -26.92 6.18 16.37
N LYS A 154 -25.61 6.00 16.59
CA LYS A 154 -24.63 7.09 16.65
C LYS A 154 -23.75 7.03 15.41
N THR A 155 -23.34 8.20 14.92
CA THR A 155 -22.29 8.27 13.89
C THR A 155 -20.93 7.96 14.49
N ASP A 156 -19.97 7.51 13.67
CA ASP A 156 -18.58 7.32 14.08
C ASP A 156 -18.01 8.58 14.75
N MET A 157 -18.39 9.78 14.28
CA MET A 157 -17.94 11.06 14.84
C MET A 157 -18.53 11.34 16.24
N GLU A 158 -19.79 10.95 16.48
CA GLU A 158 -20.41 11.03 17.82
C GLU A 158 -19.77 10.02 18.77
N ILE A 159 -19.54 8.78 18.32
CA ILE A 159 -18.85 7.74 19.09
C ILE A 159 -17.43 8.17 19.43
N LEU A 160 -16.69 8.74 18.47
CA LEU A 160 -15.35 9.28 18.67
C LEU A 160 -15.33 10.34 19.78
N LYS A 161 -16.30 11.28 19.78
CA LYS A 161 -16.40 12.32 20.81
C LYS A 161 -16.72 11.75 22.18
N ASP A 162 -17.62 10.78 22.25
CA ASP A 162 -17.96 10.12 23.52
C ASP A 162 -16.76 9.36 24.08
N LEU A 163 -16.06 8.60 23.24
CA LEU A 163 -14.82 7.90 23.60
C LEU A 163 -13.71 8.87 23.99
N PHE A 164 -13.60 10.01 23.32
CA PHE A 164 -12.63 11.05 23.66
C PHE A 164 -12.87 11.59 25.08
N VAL A 165 -14.12 11.94 25.39
CA VAL A 165 -14.49 12.43 26.72
C VAL A 165 -14.23 11.34 27.78
N LYS A 166 -14.59 10.09 27.48
CA LYS A 166 -14.33 8.95 28.36
C LYS A 166 -12.83 8.77 28.61
N ALA A 167 -12.01 8.71 27.56
CA ALA A 167 -10.57 8.54 27.66
C ALA A 167 -9.93 9.66 28.50
N LYS A 168 -10.34 10.91 28.28
CA LYS A 168 -9.88 12.06 29.06
C LYS A 168 -10.22 11.91 30.55
N GLN A 169 -11.45 11.51 30.87
CA GLN A 169 -11.87 11.29 32.25
C GLN A 169 -11.07 10.17 32.93
N CYS A 170 -10.88 9.03 32.24
CA CYS A 170 -10.11 7.91 32.77
C CYS A 170 -8.62 8.26 32.99
N LEU A 171 -8.02 9.07 32.12
CA LEU A 171 -6.60 9.47 32.23
C LEU A 171 -6.33 10.52 33.32
N HIS A 172 -7.31 11.36 33.64
CA HIS A 172 -7.18 12.42 34.65
C HIS A 172 -7.75 12.07 36.03
N SER A 173 -8.41 10.93 36.17
CA SER A 173 -8.94 10.48 37.46
C SER A 173 -7.79 10.02 38.38
N ASN A 174 -7.85 10.40 39.66
CA ASN A 174 -6.88 10.01 40.69
C ASN A 174 -7.30 8.75 41.47
N GLU A 175 -8.51 8.24 41.25
CA GLU A 175 -9.05 7.07 41.94
C GLU A 175 -8.92 5.82 41.05
N ASN A 176 -8.17 4.82 41.54
CA ASN A 176 -8.04 3.46 40.98
C ASN A 176 -8.27 3.36 39.46
N ASN A 177 -7.39 4.00 38.69
CA ASN A 177 -7.41 3.92 37.23
C ASN A 177 -7.41 2.45 36.80
N ASN A 178 -8.53 2.00 36.25
CA ASN A 178 -8.61 0.69 35.64
C ASN A 178 -7.86 0.76 34.30
N ASP A 179 -6.59 0.37 34.31
CA ASP A 179 -5.76 0.29 33.11
C ASP A 179 -6.46 -0.47 31.98
N GLU A 180 -7.28 -1.48 32.28
CA GLU A 180 -8.03 -2.25 31.28
C GLU A 180 -9.11 -1.41 30.59
N GLU A 181 -9.79 -0.53 31.33
CA GLU A 181 -10.78 0.38 30.77
C GLU A 181 -10.13 1.47 29.91
N ILE A 182 -8.99 2.01 30.36
CA ILE A 182 -8.21 2.97 29.56
C ILE A 182 -7.75 2.31 28.27
N VAL A 183 -7.15 1.12 28.36
CA VAL A 183 -6.69 0.34 27.22
C VAL A 183 -7.84 0.07 26.25
N SER A 184 -8.97 -0.44 26.72
CA SER A 184 -10.15 -0.68 25.87
C SER A 184 -10.59 0.59 25.16
N THR A 185 -10.64 1.72 25.86
CA THR A 185 -11.07 3.00 25.27
C THR A 185 -10.04 3.50 24.23
N LEU A 186 -8.74 3.33 24.47
CA LEU A 186 -7.69 3.68 23.51
C LEU A 186 -7.77 2.80 22.24
N GLN A 187 -8.07 1.51 22.39
CA GLN A 187 -8.25 0.58 21.26
C GLN A 187 -9.50 0.93 20.44
N ASP A 188 -10.61 1.31 21.09
CA ASP A 188 -11.81 1.77 20.39
C ASP A 188 -11.55 3.07 19.61
N LEU A 189 -10.81 4.01 20.21
CA LEU A 189 -10.35 5.22 19.51
C LEU A 189 -9.44 4.88 18.34
N GLU A 190 -8.50 3.93 18.53
CA GLU A 190 -7.55 3.49 17.51
C GLU A 190 -8.27 2.92 16.29
N TYR A 191 -9.31 2.11 16.52
CA TYR A 191 -10.16 1.59 15.47
C TYR A 191 -10.80 2.71 14.64
N LEU A 192 -11.36 3.72 15.29
CA LEU A 192 -12.06 4.82 14.60
C LEU A 192 -11.12 5.74 13.80
N VAL A 193 -9.90 6.02 14.31
CA VAL A 193 -8.96 6.93 13.64
C VAL A 193 -8.30 6.33 12.40
N HIS A 194 -8.54 5.06 12.06
CA HIS A 194 -8.18 4.55 10.74
C HIS A 194 -8.89 5.30 9.61
N GLN A 195 -10.08 5.85 9.89
CA GLN A 195 -10.74 6.75 8.96
C GLN A 195 -10.10 8.14 9.02
N ILE A 196 -9.71 8.66 7.85
CA ILE A 196 -8.97 9.92 7.71
C ILE A 196 -9.67 11.09 8.40
N ASP A 197 -11.00 11.19 8.28
CA ASP A 197 -11.77 12.30 8.85
C ASP A 197 -11.95 12.18 10.36
N ASN A 198 -12.09 10.96 10.90
CA ASN A 198 -12.10 10.72 12.34
C ASN A 198 -10.75 11.06 12.97
N ALA A 199 -9.64 10.69 12.32
CA ALA A 199 -8.30 11.08 12.78
C ALA A 199 -8.13 12.61 12.81
N ARG A 200 -8.64 13.32 11.80
CA ARG A 200 -8.62 14.79 11.77
C ARG A 200 -9.44 15.38 12.91
N GLU A 201 -10.63 14.85 13.18
CA GLU A 201 -11.46 15.29 14.29
C GLU A 201 -10.79 14.99 15.65
N PHE A 202 -10.19 13.81 15.82
CA PHE A 202 -9.45 13.45 17.02
C PHE A 202 -8.34 14.48 17.33
N ILE A 203 -7.59 14.90 16.31
CA ILE A 203 -6.59 15.96 16.44
C ILE A 203 -7.23 17.32 16.74
N ARG A 204 -8.33 17.67 16.06
CA ARG A 204 -9.06 18.94 16.28
C ARG A 204 -9.56 19.07 17.73
N LEU A 205 -9.94 17.96 18.35
CA LEU A 205 -10.34 17.88 19.76
C LEU A 205 -9.16 17.97 20.74
N GLY A 206 -7.91 18.02 20.25
CA GLY A 206 -6.71 18.08 21.08
C GLY A 206 -6.16 16.71 21.47
N GLY A 207 -6.50 15.64 20.75
CA GLY A 207 -6.19 14.26 21.12
C GLY A 207 -4.72 13.96 21.41
N VAL A 208 -3.78 14.68 20.80
CA VAL A 208 -2.35 14.54 21.12
C VAL A 208 -2.06 14.98 22.57
N MET A 209 -2.50 16.17 22.96
CA MET A 209 -2.17 16.75 24.26
C MET A 209 -3.08 16.26 25.38
N GLU A 210 -4.33 15.97 25.06
CA GLU A 210 -5.35 15.60 26.04
C GLU A 210 -5.40 14.08 26.29
N ILE A 211 -4.99 13.25 25.32
CA ILE A 211 -5.07 11.79 25.42
C ILE A 211 -3.68 11.16 25.30
N VAL A 212 -2.98 11.37 24.17
CA VAL A 212 -1.72 10.66 23.88
C VAL A 212 -0.61 11.01 24.88
N VAL A 213 -0.35 12.29 25.12
CA VAL A 213 0.72 12.72 26.04
C VAL A 213 0.46 12.27 27.49
N PRO A 214 -0.75 12.41 28.06
CA PRO A 214 -1.06 11.85 29.38
C PRO A 214 -0.91 10.33 29.44
N ALA A 215 -1.41 9.61 28.43
CA ALA A 215 -1.31 8.14 28.38
C ALA A 215 0.14 7.65 28.27
N LEU A 216 1.01 8.38 27.55
CA LEU A 216 2.45 8.10 27.50
C LEU A 216 3.16 8.27 28.85
N ASN A 217 2.62 9.09 29.76
CA ASN A 217 3.16 9.26 31.11
C ASN A 217 2.57 8.24 32.11
N SER A 218 1.73 7.30 31.68
CA SER A 218 1.17 6.26 32.54
C SER A 218 2.25 5.28 33.02
N THR A 219 2.10 4.82 34.26
CA THR A 219 2.93 3.73 34.80
C THR A 219 2.70 2.41 34.08
N SER A 220 1.54 2.25 33.44
CA SER A 220 1.15 1.02 32.75
C SER A 220 1.75 0.91 31.35
N PRO A 221 2.58 -0.11 31.05
CA PRO A 221 3.14 -0.30 29.72
C PRO A 221 2.07 -0.53 28.65
N LYS A 222 0.95 -1.17 29.01
CA LYS A 222 -0.18 -1.40 28.08
C LYS A 222 -0.80 -0.08 27.62
N VAL A 223 -1.04 0.83 28.55
CA VAL A 223 -1.58 2.18 28.24
C VAL A 223 -0.61 2.97 27.36
N ARG A 224 0.69 2.94 27.67
CA ARG A 224 1.71 3.61 26.83
C ARG A 224 1.77 3.00 25.42
N ALA A 225 1.74 1.69 25.31
CA ALA A 225 1.80 0.97 24.03
C ALA A 225 0.58 1.27 23.15
N ASP A 226 -0.63 1.23 23.71
CA ASP A 226 -1.86 1.49 22.95
C ASP A 226 -2.04 2.98 22.63
N SER A 227 -1.51 3.87 23.47
CA SER A 227 -1.42 5.29 23.13
C SER A 227 -0.53 5.56 21.91
N LEU A 228 0.60 4.87 21.81
CA LEU A 228 1.48 4.96 20.64
C LEU A 228 0.84 4.31 19.41
N TRP A 229 0.08 3.24 19.61
CA TRP A 229 -0.67 2.61 18.53
C TRP A 229 -1.71 3.58 17.94
N LEU A 230 -2.55 4.17 18.80
CA LEU A 230 -3.51 5.20 18.44
C LEU A 230 -2.86 6.35 17.65
N LEU A 231 -1.71 6.86 18.12
CA LEU A 231 -0.99 7.93 17.45
C LEU A 231 -0.49 7.50 16.04
N GLY A 232 0.05 6.29 15.92
CA GLY A 232 0.50 5.74 14.64
C GLY A 232 -0.64 5.60 13.64
N SER A 233 -1.78 5.06 14.07
CA SER A 233 -2.95 4.87 13.21
C SER A 233 -3.56 6.21 12.78
N ALA A 234 -3.63 7.20 13.68
CA ALA A 234 -4.11 8.54 13.33
C ALA A 234 -3.21 9.27 12.32
N THR A 235 -1.89 9.06 12.38
CA THR A 235 -0.90 9.72 11.50
C THR A 235 -0.69 9.01 10.17
N GLN A 236 -1.04 7.72 10.07
CA GLN A 236 -0.79 6.90 8.90
C GLN A 236 -1.48 7.49 7.65
N SER A 237 -0.68 7.84 6.64
CA SER A 237 -1.16 8.39 5.37
C SER A 237 -2.10 9.61 5.51
N ASN A 238 -1.95 10.38 6.60
CA ASN A 238 -2.80 11.54 6.88
C ASN A 238 -1.97 12.83 7.06
N PRO A 239 -1.67 13.56 5.96
CA PRO A 239 -0.88 14.78 5.96
C PRO A 239 -1.23 15.81 7.03
N LYS A 240 -2.52 16.12 7.19
CA LYS A 240 -2.99 17.15 8.13
C LYS A 240 -2.74 16.73 9.58
N VAL A 241 -2.92 15.44 9.86
CA VAL A 241 -2.66 14.88 11.19
C VAL A 241 -1.16 14.80 11.47
N GLN A 242 -0.35 14.38 10.50
CA GLN A 242 1.12 14.36 10.64
C GLN A 242 1.68 15.75 10.98
N ILE A 243 1.23 16.80 10.29
CA ILE A 243 1.65 18.20 10.58
C ILE A 243 1.27 18.60 12.00
N ALA A 244 0.02 18.38 12.40
CA ALA A 244 -0.46 18.76 13.73
C ALA A 244 0.28 17.99 14.85
N VAL A 245 0.52 16.70 14.65
CA VAL A 245 1.27 15.85 15.58
C VAL A 245 2.74 16.27 15.69
N LEU A 246 3.37 16.65 14.58
CA LEU A 246 4.74 17.16 14.57
C LEU A 246 4.82 18.51 15.32
N ASN A 247 3.90 19.43 15.06
CA ASN A 247 3.82 20.73 15.73
C ASN A 247 3.51 20.62 17.23
N ALA A 248 2.82 19.56 17.65
CA ALA A 248 2.60 19.22 19.05
C ALA A 248 3.89 18.77 19.78
N GLY A 249 5.04 18.66 19.11
CA GLY A 249 6.31 18.35 19.74
C GLY A 249 6.41 16.90 20.25
N ILE A 250 5.77 15.95 19.56
CA ILE A 250 5.78 14.54 19.97
C ILE A 250 7.12 13.84 19.67
N MET A 251 7.90 14.32 18.70
CA MET A 251 9.10 13.64 18.19
C MET A 251 10.10 13.24 19.30
N PRO A 252 10.49 14.12 20.25
CA PRO A 252 11.41 13.75 21.32
C PRO A 252 10.83 12.66 22.26
N LYS A 253 9.50 12.64 22.44
CA LYS A 253 8.82 11.61 23.24
C LYS A 253 8.86 10.25 22.54
N LEU A 254 8.70 10.22 21.21
CA LEU A 254 8.84 8.99 20.42
C LEU A 254 10.27 8.44 20.50
N VAL A 255 11.29 9.27 20.22
CA VAL A 255 12.69 8.86 20.31
C VAL A 255 13.03 8.34 21.71
N LYS A 256 12.58 9.05 22.76
CA LYS A 256 12.75 8.61 24.14
C LYS A 256 12.05 7.27 24.42
N ALA A 257 10.83 7.08 23.95
CA ALA A 257 10.09 5.84 24.14
C ALA A 257 10.74 4.66 23.44
N ILE A 258 11.45 4.86 22.32
CA ILE A 258 12.18 3.80 21.60
C ILE A 258 13.38 3.28 22.40
N VAL A 259 14.07 4.16 23.13
CA VAL A 259 15.36 3.84 23.77
C VAL A 259 15.24 3.59 25.27
N LEU A 260 14.35 4.31 25.96
CA LEU A 260 14.34 4.36 27.43
C LEU A 260 13.15 3.65 28.07
N ASP A 261 12.18 3.15 27.31
CA ASP A 261 11.05 2.43 27.91
C ASP A 261 11.52 1.04 28.38
N PRO A 262 11.06 0.54 29.54
CA PRO A 262 11.42 -0.81 29.96
C PRO A 262 10.70 -1.92 29.18
N ASP A 263 9.61 -1.62 28.46
CA ASP A 263 8.74 -2.61 27.83
C ASP A 263 8.98 -2.72 26.31
N ALA A 264 9.25 -3.94 25.85
CA ALA A 264 9.51 -4.22 24.43
C ALA A 264 8.29 -3.94 23.52
N THR A 265 7.06 -4.04 24.04
CA THR A 265 5.85 -3.71 23.29
C THR A 265 5.79 -2.21 23.03
N VAL A 266 6.17 -1.41 24.03
CA VAL A 266 6.24 0.06 23.89
C VAL A 266 7.29 0.44 22.85
N HIS A 267 8.48 -0.19 22.86
CA HIS A 267 9.48 -0.01 21.80
C HIS A 267 8.91 -0.26 20.41
N ALA A 268 8.26 -1.41 20.23
CA ALA A 268 7.70 -1.83 18.95
C ALA A 268 6.58 -0.88 18.46
N ARG A 269 5.75 -0.35 19.37
CA ARG A 269 4.70 0.63 19.05
C ARG A 269 5.26 2.03 18.81
N ALA A 270 6.31 2.44 19.50
CA ALA A 270 6.98 3.71 19.29
C ALA A 270 7.63 3.78 17.90
N ILE A 271 8.30 2.69 17.46
CA ILE A 271 8.85 2.57 16.10
C ILE A 271 7.74 2.60 15.04
N TYR A 272 6.60 1.96 15.30
CA TYR A 272 5.44 2.03 14.42
C TYR A 272 4.89 3.46 14.29
N ALA A 273 4.67 4.14 15.40
CA ALA A 273 4.19 5.53 15.40
C ALA A 273 5.18 6.47 14.71
N LEU A 274 6.48 6.30 14.96
CA LEU A 274 7.54 7.05 14.29
C LEU A 274 7.49 6.83 12.77
N SER A 275 7.40 5.57 12.34
CA SER A 275 7.30 5.18 10.94
C SER A 275 6.12 5.84 10.24
N CYS A 276 4.92 5.81 10.84
CA CYS A 276 3.74 6.48 10.30
C CYS A 276 3.88 8.00 10.24
N LEU A 277 4.55 8.62 11.21
CA LEU A 277 4.76 10.07 11.25
C LEU A 277 5.78 10.56 10.21
N THR A 278 6.83 9.77 9.93
CA THR A 278 7.96 10.24 9.10
C THR A 278 7.85 9.90 7.62
N ARG A 279 7.08 8.87 7.26
CA ARG A 279 6.91 8.46 5.86
C ARG A 279 6.22 9.54 5.04
N GLN A 280 6.73 9.76 3.84
CA GLN A 280 6.25 10.75 2.88
C GLN A 280 6.20 12.19 3.41
N PHE A 281 6.91 12.47 4.51
CA PHE A 281 6.88 13.75 5.20
C PHE A 281 8.29 14.26 5.53
N PRO A 282 8.94 14.99 4.60
CA PRO A 282 10.32 15.46 4.76
C PRO A 282 10.56 16.27 6.04
N ALA A 283 9.62 17.13 6.44
CA ALA A 283 9.76 17.95 7.65
C ALA A 283 9.83 17.11 8.94
N ALA A 284 9.06 16.02 9.04
CA ALA A 284 9.17 15.09 10.16
C ALA A 284 10.51 14.33 10.13
N GLN A 285 11.06 14.03 8.96
CA GLN A 285 12.37 13.39 8.84
C GLN A 285 13.51 14.31 9.28
N VAL A 286 13.45 15.61 8.93
CA VAL A 286 14.38 16.62 9.47
C VAL A 286 14.32 16.59 11.00
N LYS A 287 13.11 16.69 11.55
CA LYS A 287 12.92 16.74 13.00
C LYS A 287 13.38 15.46 13.69
N LEU A 288 13.17 14.30 13.06
CA LEU A 288 13.67 13.02 13.57
C LEU A 288 15.19 13.06 13.74
N ILE A 289 15.92 13.57 12.76
CA ILE A 289 17.39 13.64 12.81
C ILE A 289 17.87 14.64 13.85
N GLU A 290 17.25 15.82 13.93
CA GLU A 290 17.57 16.85 14.93
C GLU A 290 17.44 16.31 16.37
N GLU A 291 16.44 15.46 16.62
CA GLU A 291 16.15 14.89 17.93
C GLU A 291 16.92 13.57 18.20
N GLY A 292 17.94 13.24 17.40
CA GLY A 292 18.77 12.05 17.61
C GLY A 292 18.10 10.73 17.21
N GLY A 293 17.14 10.79 16.29
CA GLY A 293 16.39 9.63 15.82
C GLY A 293 17.25 8.54 15.19
N LEU A 294 18.22 8.90 14.34
CA LEU A 294 19.12 7.92 13.72
C LEU A 294 19.95 7.16 14.77
N GLU A 295 20.41 7.86 15.80
CA GLU A 295 21.11 7.27 16.93
C GLU A 295 20.20 6.28 17.67
N SER A 296 18.94 6.64 17.92
CA SER A 296 17.98 5.73 18.55
C SER A 296 17.72 4.46 17.73
N LEU A 297 17.60 4.58 16.41
CA LEU A 297 17.42 3.44 15.51
C LEU A 297 18.67 2.54 15.48
N ARG A 298 19.86 3.15 15.58
CA ARG A 298 21.13 2.43 15.67
C ARG A 298 21.20 1.55 16.92
N VAL A 299 20.81 2.10 18.08
CA VAL A 299 20.75 1.36 19.35
C VAL A 299 19.84 0.14 19.24
N VAL A 300 18.68 0.27 18.57
CA VAL A 300 17.75 -0.85 18.37
C VAL A 300 18.38 -2.01 17.58
N ILE A 301 19.17 -1.70 16.55
CA ILE A 301 19.84 -2.72 15.75
C ILE A 301 20.97 -3.40 16.53
N ASP A 302 21.76 -2.62 17.26
CA ASP A 302 22.96 -3.10 17.97
C ASP A 302 22.63 -3.88 19.25
N ASP A 303 21.54 -3.57 19.94
CA ASP A 303 21.15 -4.24 21.17
C ASP A 303 20.40 -5.56 20.88
N GLU A 304 21.05 -6.68 21.16
CA GLU A 304 20.51 -8.04 20.99
C GLU A 304 19.60 -8.50 22.13
N LYS A 305 19.59 -7.81 23.27
CA LYS A 305 18.86 -8.25 24.46
C LYS A 305 17.50 -7.57 24.57
N SER A 306 17.46 -6.28 24.26
CA SER A 306 16.29 -5.44 24.51
C SER A 306 15.29 -5.43 23.35
N TYR A 307 15.71 -5.85 22.15
CA TYR A 307 14.89 -5.80 20.94
C TYR A 307 14.87 -7.14 20.21
N ASP A 308 13.66 -7.60 19.88
CA ASP A 308 13.46 -8.82 19.09
C ASP A 308 13.78 -8.58 17.60
N LEU A 309 13.95 -9.68 16.86
CA LEU A 309 14.26 -9.63 15.43
C LEU A 309 13.20 -8.82 14.65
N LYS A 310 11.92 -8.98 15.01
CA LYS A 310 10.80 -8.27 14.37
C LYS A 310 10.90 -6.75 14.52
N THR A 311 11.34 -6.27 15.69
CA THR A 311 11.54 -4.84 15.93
C THR A 311 12.72 -4.30 15.12
N LYS A 312 13.83 -5.06 15.04
CA LYS A 312 14.98 -4.70 14.18
C LYS A 312 14.59 -4.65 12.70
N MET A 313 13.78 -5.60 12.24
CA MET A 313 13.26 -5.63 10.87
C MET A 313 12.45 -4.36 10.58
N ARG A 314 11.57 -3.92 11.49
CA ARG A 314 10.79 -2.68 11.33
C ARG A 314 11.69 -1.44 11.16
N VAL A 315 12.81 -1.38 11.87
CA VAL A 315 13.78 -0.29 11.73
C VAL A 315 14.43 -0.30 10.35
N ILE A 316 14.86 -1.46 9.87
CA ILE A 316 15.46 -1.59 8.54
C ILE A 316 14.43 -1.27 7.46
N THR A 317 13.20 -1.78 7.57
CA THR A 317 12.11 -1.44 6.65
C THR A 317 11.83 0.06 6.65
N LEU A 318 11.83 0.72 7.82
CA LEU A 318 11.69 2.18 7.87
C LEU A 318 12.82 2.87 7.10
N ILE A 319 14.09 2.52 7.35
CA ILE A 319 15.24 3.13 6.67
C ILE A 319 15.18 2.89 5.16
N ASN A 320 14.87 1.67 4.74
CA ASN A 320 14.66 1.32 3.34
C ASN A 320 13.60 2.22 2.70
N ASP A 321 12.46 2.36 3.35
CA ASP A 321 11.34 3.09 2.78
C ASP A 321 11.63 4.60 2.72
N LEU A 322 12.35 5.14 3.71
CA LEU A 322 12.84 6.53 3.65
C LEU A 322 13.85 6.73 2.50
N LEU A 323 14.70 5.75 2.22
CA LEU A 323 15.64 5.82 1.10
C LEU A 323 14.91 5.73 -0.25
N LEU A 324 14.00 4.77 -0.40
CA LEU A 324 13.20 4.60 -1.61
C LEU A 324 12.32 5.82 -1.89
N GLU A 325 11.75 6.46 -0.87
CA GLU A 325 11.02 7.72 -1.01
C GLU A 325 11.81 8.79 -1.78
N ARG A 326 13.12 8.88 -1.54
CA ARG A 326 14.00 9.87 -2.18
C ARG A 326 14.27 9.49 -3.63
N VAL A 327 14.51 8.20 -3.88
CA VAL A 327 14.71 7.65 -5.23
C VAL A 327 13.46 7.89 -6.08
N SER A 328 12.29 7.48 -5.58
CA SER A 328 11.02 7.64 -6.30
C SER A 328 10.67 9.09 -6.59
N VAL A 329 10.95 10.03 -5.65
CA VAL A 329 10.70 11.45 -5.92
C VAL A 329 11.67 12.02 -6.95
N ARG A 330 12.93 11.56 -6.96
CA ARG A 330 13.90 11.96 -8.00
C ARG A 330 13.46 11.46 -9.38
N GLU A 331 13.08 10.19 -9.49
CA GLU A 331 12.58 9.59 -10.74
C GLU A 331 11.32 10.29 -11.22
N ALA A 332 10.35 10.54 -10.32
CA ALA A 332 9.13 11.26 -10.67
C ALA A 332 9.40 12.70 -11.14
N VAL A 333 10.44 13.38 -10.63
CA VAL A 333 10.86 14.67 -11.16
C VAL A 333 11.40 14.52 -12.57
N GLU A 334 12.33 13.58 -12.80
CA GLU A 334 12.96 13.35 -14.11
C GLU A 334 11.93 12.99 -15.18
N GLU A 335 11.00 12.10 -14.87
CA GLU A 335 9.90 11.73 -15.76
C GLU A 335 9.03 12.95 -16.09
N ASN A 336 8.63 13.72 -15.07
CA ASN A 336 7.80 14.90 -15.26
C ASN A 336 8.52 16.03 -16.02
N GLU A 337 9.86 16.05 -16.07
CA GLU A 337 10.61 16.98 -16.92
C GLU A 337 10.67 16.56 -18.40
N GLN A 338 10.52 15.27 -18.69
CA GLN A 338 10.60 14.72 -20.05
C GLN A 338 9.27 14.72 -20.80
N VAL A 339 8.14 14.86 -20.10
CA VAL A 339 6.80 14.91 -20.73
C VAL A 339 6.65 16.20 -21.55
N ASP A 340 6.49 16.05 -22.87
CA ASP A 340 6.12 17.16 -23.76
C ASP A 340 4.61 17.44 -23.63
N ILE A 341 4.29 18.63 -23.12
CA ILE A 341 2.92 19.09 -22.87
C ILE A 341 2.48 20.21 -23.83
N SER A 342 3.27 20.50 -24.88
CA SER A 342 3.00 21.61 -25.82
C SER A 342 1.61 21.51 -26.47
N ASP A 343 1.18 20.27 -26.76
CA ASP A 343 -0.03 19.99 -27.54
C ASP A 343 -1.26 19.68 -26.65
N THR A 344 -1.11 19.82 -25.33
CA THR A 344 -2.19 19.56 -24.35
C THR A 344 -2.99 20.82 -24.02
N SER A 345 -4.19 20.64 -23.45
CA SER A 345 -5.05 21.77 -23.05
C SER A 345 -4.36 22.69 -22.02
N GLU A 346 -4.72 23.98 -22.02
CA GLU A 346 -4.16 24.96 -21.07
C GLU A 346 -4.37 24.54 -19.59
N VAL A 347 -5.47 23.86 -19.29
CA VAL A 347 -5.76 23.31 -17.96
C VAL A 347 -4.77 22.20 -17.61
N THR A 348 -4.54 21.26 -18.55
CA THR A 348 -3.57 20.18 -18.37
C THR A 348 -2.16 20.73 -18.15
N GLN A 349 -1.77 21.77 -18.88
CA GLN A 349 -0.47 22.42 -18.72
C GLN A 349 -0.31 23.04 -17.33
N LYS A 350 -1.34 23.74 -16.80
CA LYS A 350 -1.31 24.33 -15.45
C LYS A 350 -1.21 23.27 -14.35
N VAL A 351 -1.98 22.18 -14.46
CA VAL A 351 -1.92 21.05 -13.51
C VAL A 351 -0.52 20.42 -13.52
N HIS A 352 0.04 20.21 -14.71
CA HIS A 352 1.38 19.61 -14.84
C HIS A 352 2.47 20.53 -14.27
N GLN A 353 2.41 21.84 -14.53
CA GLN A 353 3.34 22.82 -13.97
C GLN A 353 3.26 22.89 -12.44
N HIS A 354 2.05 22.86 -11.88
CA HIS A 354 1.85 22.83 -10.44
C HIS A 354 2.43 21.57 -9.81
N LYS A 355 2.12 20.39 -10.39
CA LYS A 355 2.68 19.11 -9.94
C LYS A 355 4.21 19.08 -9.99
N ARG A 356 4.79 19.63 -11.05
CA ARG A 356 6.25 19.79 -11.18
C ARG A 356 6.83 20.65 -10.07
N GLY A 357 6.16 21.75 -9.71
CA GLY A 357 6.54 22.60 -8.59
C GLY A 357 6.56 21.86 -7.26
N GLU A 358 5.49 21.11 -6.96
CA GLU A 358 5.40 20.29 -5.75
C GLU A 358 6.50 19.24 -5.66
N LEU A 359 6.74 18.49 -6.74
CA LEU A 359 7.76 17.43 -6.78
C LEU A 359 9.16 18.01 -6.58
N LYS A 360 9.47 19.14 -7.23
CA LYS A 360 10.76 19.82 -7.07
C LYS A 360 10.97 20.33 -5.65
N GLU A 361 9.95 20.90 -5.03
CA GLU A 361 10.06 21.35 -3.65
C GLU A 361 10.23 20.16 -2.69
N LYS A 362 9.47 19.07 -2.89
CA LYS A 362 9.64 17.85 -2.10
C LYS A 362 11.04 17.26 -2.23
N LEU A 363 11.60 17.23 -3.45
CA LEU A 363 12.98 16.80 -3.71
C LEU A 363 13.99 17.72 -3.01
N ARG A 364 13.79 19.04 -3.05
CA ARG A 364 14.63 20.02 -2.34
C ARG A 364 14.67 19.74 -0.84
N GLN A 365 13.51 19.44 -0.24
CA GLN A 365 13.41 19.12 1.19
C GLN A 365 14.12 17.82 1.54
N TYR A 366 14.01 16.78 0.71
CA TYR A 366 14.76 15.55 0.95
C TYR A 366 16.28 15.73 0.82
N ASN A 367 16.73 16.50 -0.17
CA ASN A 367 18.15 16.75 -0.40
C ASN A 367 18.80 17.57 0.72
N SER A 368 18.06 18.45 1.41
CA SER A 368 18.61 19.25 2.51
C SER A 368 19.03 18.41 3.72
N ILE A 369 18.39 17.24 3.90
CA ILE A 369 18.60 16.33 5.04
C ILE A 369 19.97 15.64 4.94
N ASN A 370 20.48 15.40 3.73
CA ASN A 370 21.66 14.58 3.45
C ASN A 370 21.59 13.20 4.15
N PHE A 371 20.44 12.55 4.05
CA PHE A 371 20.09 11.35 4.84
C PHE A 371 21.07 10.19 4.59
N GLU A 372 21.37 9.92 3.33
CA GLU A 372 22.22 8.82 2.89
C GLU A 372 23.65 8.98 3.43
N LYS A 373 24.17 10.22 3.41
CA LYS A 373 25.49 10.54 3.97
C LYS A 373 25.54 10.30 5.48
N ARG A 374 24.51 10.72 6.21
CA ARG A 374 24.40 10.50 7.66
C ARG A 374 24.34 9.01 8.00
N LEU A 375 23.60 8.21 7.23
CA LEU A 375 23.57 6.76 7.42
C LEU A 375 24.97 6.13 7.28
N VAL A 376 25.76 6.57 6.30
CA VAL A 376 27.13 6.10 6.12
C VAL A 376 28.01 6.51 7.32
N GLU A 377 27.94 7.78 7.72
CA GLU A 377 28.70 8.31 8.87
C GLU A 377 28.37 7.59 10.19
N ASP A 378 27.11 7.18 10.37
CA ASP A 378 26.65 6.44 11.55
C ASP A 378 26.98 4.93 11.48
N GLY A 379 27.57 4.46 10.38
CA GLY A 379 28.00 3.07 10.18
C GLY A 379 26.87 2.09 9.83
N TRP A 380 25.83 2.56 9.13
CA TRP A 380 24.73 1.69 8.71
C TRP A 380 25.12 0.65 7.66
N CYS A 381 26.11 0.96 6.80
CA CYS A 381 26.65 0.03 5.81
C CYS A 381 27.08 -1.31 6.46
N HIS A 382 28.00 -1.26 7.44
CA HIS A 382 28.40 -2.44 8.21
C HIS A 382 27.23 -3.15 8.91
N ARG A 383 26.30 -2.40 9.52
CA ARG A 383 25.16 -2.99 10.25
C ARG A 383 24.22 -3.76 9.34
N LEU A 384 23.94 -3.24 8.15
CA LEU A 384 23.13 -3.94 7.14
C LEU A 384 23.79 -5.25 6.72
N SER A 385 25.10 -5.24 6.48
CA SER A 385 25.85 -6.46 6.15
C SER A 385 25.81 -7.51 7.25
N VAL A 386 26.07 -7.09 8.50
CA VAL A 386 26.04 -7.99 9.66
C VAL A 386 24.63 -8.52 9.91
N PHE A 387 23.61 -7.67 9.77
CA PHE A 387 22.22 -8.07 9.94
C PHE A 387 21.79 -9.11 8.90
N LEU A 388 22.14 -8.89 7.62
CA LEU A 388 21.88 -9.85 6.54
C LEU A 388 22.57 -11.20 6.81
N SER A 389 23.81 -11.17 7.29
CA SER A 389 24.56 -12.38 7.65
C SER A 389 23.89 -13.15 8.79
N LYS A 390 23.41 -12.45 9.83
CA LYS A 390 22.66 -13.05 10.94
C LYS A 390 21.34 -13.66 10.51
N LEU A 391 20.61 -13.00 9.60
CA LEU A 391 19.38 -13.55 9.00
C LEU A 391 19.67 -14.87 8.28
N HIS A 392 20.73 -14.90 7.48
CA HIS A 392 21.16 -16.10 6.77
C HIS A 392 21.48 -17.26 7.73
N GLU A 393 22.25 -17.00 8.79
CA GLU A 393 22.61 -18.00 9.80
C GLU A 393 21.38 -18.51 10.60
N SER A 394 20.44 -17.62 10.90
CA SER A 394 19.20 -17.97 11.61
C SER A 394 18.27 -18.84 10.75
N GLY A 395 18.12 -18.50 9.46
CA GLY A 395 17.35 -19.30 8.50
C GLY A 395 17.97 -20.66 8.23
N ALA A 396 19.30 -20.75 8.15
CA ALA A 396 20.02 -22.02 7.96
C ALA A 396 19.84 -23.01 9.14
N ASN A 397 19.66 -22.51 10.37
CA ASN A 397 19.47 -23.34 11.57
C ASN A 397 18.02 -23.83 11.76
N SER A 398 17.02 -23.16 11.17
CA SER A 398 15.60 -23.58 11.24
C SER A 398 15.27 -24.77 10.30
N GLY A 399 16.18 -25.08 9.37
CA GLY A 399 16.02 -26.07 8.30
C GLY A 399 15.91 -27.56 8.70
N ARG A 400 15.85 -27.91 9.99
CA ARG A 400 15.65 -29.30 10.45
C ARG A 400 14.25 -29.62 10.97
N THR A 401 13.49 -28.63 11.44
CA THR A 401 12.15 -28.85 12.02
C THR A 401 11.01 -28.49 11.06
N GLN A 402 11.27 -27.62 10.07
CA GLN A 402 10.26 -27.10 9.14
C GLN A 402 9.91 -28.00 7.93
N ARG A 403 10.73 -29.02 7.61
CA ARG A 403 10.45 -29.96 6.51
C ARG A 403 9.16 -30.78 6.67
N ARG A 404 8.59 -30.89 7.88
CA ARG A 404 7.35 -31.66 8.12
C ARG A 404 6.08 -30.87 7.82
N ASP A 405 6.12 -29.54 7.93
CA ASP A 405 4.97 -28.69 7.62
C ASP A 405 4.96 -28.28 6.14
N ASP A 406 6.13 -28.35 5.48
CA ASP A 406 6.30 -28.13 4.03
C ASP A 406 5.60 -29.19 3.13
N LEU A 407 5.20 -30.35 3.66
CA LEU A 407 4.41 -31.32 2.85
C LEU A 407 2.95 -30.87 2.64
N GLY A 408 2.43 -29.98 3.48
CA GLY A 408 1.08 -29.42 3.34
C GLY A 408 1.00 -28.34 2.25
N SER A 409 2.07 -27.56 2.06
CA SER A 409 2.18 -26.52 1.04
C SER A 409 2.59 -27.03 -0.34
N ILE A 410 3.01 -28.30 -0.46
CA ILE A 410 3.26 -28.95 -1.76
C ILE A 410 1.93 -29.33 -2.46
N ILE A 411 0.80 -29.26 -1.76
CA ILE A 411 -0.54 -29.60 -2.30
C ILE A 411 -1.29 -28.35 -2.80
N SER A 412 -0.90 -27.13 -2.41
CA SER A 412 -1.47 -25.89 -2.96
C SER A 412 -0.70 -25.43 -4.19
N LYS A 413 -1.41 -25.12 -5.29
CA LYS A 413 -0.87 -24.55 -6.54
C LYS A 413 -0.20 -23.18 -6.38
N ASP A 414 -0.26 -22.57 -5.20
CA ASP A 414 0.32 -21.25 -4.93
C ASP A 414 1.79 -21.37 -4.52
N LEU A 415 2.70 -20.64 -5.18
CA LEU A 415 4.08 -20.51 -4.69
C LEU A 415 4.03 -20.02 -3.24
N PRO A 416 4.74 -20.64 -2.29
CA PRO A 416 4.67 -20.23 -0.90
C PRO A 416 5.33 -18.86 -0.73
N TYR A 417 4.51 -17.80 -0.73
CA TYR A 417 4.89 -16.49 -0.21
C TYR A 417 5.26 -16.67 1.27
N ARG A 418 6.56 -16.60 1.59
CA ARG A 418 7.01 -16.60 2.99
C ARG A 418 7.27 -15.16 3.45
N PRO A 419 6.71 -14.71 4.59
CA PRO A 419 6.97 -13.37 5.15
C PRO A 419 8.45 -13.06 5.38
N GLU A 420 9.30 -14.07 5.51
CA GLU A 420 10.75 -13.92 5.64
C GLU A 420 11.42 -13.41 4.35
N HIS A 421 10.78 -13.57 3.18
CA HIS A 421 11.29 -13.05 1.90
C HIS A 421 11.13 -11.54 1.79
N ASP A 422 10.01 -10.96 2.22
CA ASP A 422 9.77 -9.51 2.19
C ASP A 422 10.87 -8.77 2.96
N VAL A 423 11.26 -9.29 4.11
CA VAL A 423 12.28 -8.65 4.95
C VAL A 423 13.66 -8.76 4.34
N LEU A 424 13.96 -9.92 3.76
CA LEU A 424 15.23 -10.13 3.07
C LEU A 424 15.33 -9.21 1.84
N GLU A 425 14.24 -9.09 1.09
CA GLU A 425 14.08 -8.13 -0.01
C GLU A 425 14.35 -6.70 0.48
N LYS A 426 13.68 -6.23 1.55
CA LYS A 426 13.93 -4.89 2.10
C LYS A 426 15.40 -4.66 2.48
N VAL A 427 16.08 -5.65 3.05
CA VAL A 427 17.51 -5.54 3.38
C VAL A 427 18.34 -5.45 2.09
N ILE A 428 18.06 -6.28 1.08
CA ILE A 428 18.75 -6.28 -0.22
C ILE A 428 18.52 -4.97 -0.96
N ASP A 429 17.29 -4.46 -0.99
CA ASP A 429 16.92 -3.17 -1.58
C ASP A 429 17.68 -2.04 -0.89
N THR A 430 17.77 -2.07 0.45
CA THR A 430 18.54 -1.08 1.21
C THR A 430 20.01 -1.11 0.80
N LEU A 431 20.61 -2.31 0.68
CA LEU A 431 21.98 -2.46 0.22
C LEU A 431 22.17 -1.96 -1.21
N LEU A 432 21.18 -2.16 -2.09
CA LEU A 432 21.21 -1.69 -3.46
C LEU A 432 21.16 -0.16 -3.53
N VAL A 433 20.25 0.48 -2.80
CA VAL A 433 20.13 1.95 -2.77
C VAL A 433 21.40 2.58 -2.20
N MET A 434 22.04 1.93 -1.22
CA MET A 434 23.28 2.43 -0.59
C MET A 434 24.57 1.97 -1.30
N LYS A 435 24.51 1.19 -2.39
CA LYS A 435 25.66 0.51 -2.99
C LYS A 435 26.82 1.44 -3.35
N ASP A 436 26.52 2.63 -3.87
CA ASP A 436 27.53 3.58 -4.36
C ASP A 436 28.23 4.28 -3.19
N LEU A 437 27.51 4.49 -2.09
CA LEU A 437 28.03 5.15 -0.89
C LEU A 437 28.77 4.18 0.04
N CYS A 438 28.30 2.93 0.13
CA CYS A 438 28.90 1.88 0.97
C CYS A 438 29.93 1.00 0.23
N LEU A 439 30.31 1.36 -0.99
CA LEU A 439 31.08 0.50 -1.90
C LEU A 439 32.35 -0.08 -1.27
N HIS A 440 33.12 0.75 -0.55
CA HIS A 440 34.37 0.33 0.08
C HIS A 440 34.12 -0.73 1.18
N GLU A 441 33.12 -0.50 2.03
CA GLU A 441 32.77 -1.44 3.10
C GLU A 441 32.24 -2.75 2.56
N PHE A 442 31.30 -2.71 1.61
CA PHE A 442 30.71 -3.92 1.03
C PHE A 442 31.75 -4.77 0.29
N ARG A 443 32.76 -4.15 -0.33
CA ARG A 443 33.88 -4.85 -0.97
C ARG A 443 34.83 -5.52 0.00
N SER A 444 35.02 -4.92 1.17
CA SER A 444 35.89 -5.48 2.21
C SER A 444 35.26 -6.63 3.00
N ASP A 445 33.94 -6.84 2.86
CA ASP A 445 33.20 -7.85 3.60
C ASP A 445 33.04 -9.16 2.79
N GLU A 446 34.02 -10.06 2.94
CA GLU A 446 33.98 -11.39 2.29
C GLU A 446 32.76 -12.23 2.70
N LYS A 447 32.24 -12.03 3.93
CA LYS A 447 31.06 -12.76 4.41
C LYS A 447 29.81 -12.29 3.67
N LEU A 448 29.66 -10.99 3.47
CA LEU A 448 28.56 -10.41 2.70
C LEU A 448 28.50 -11.00 1.29
N GLU A 449 29.64 -11.05 0.59
CA GLU A 449 29.69 -11.63 -0.76
C GLU A 449 29.18 -13.08 -0.77
N LYS A 450 29.65 -13.90 0.18
CA LYS A 450 29.22 -15.29 0.29
C LYS A 450 27.72 -15.42 0.58
N VAL A 451 27.19 -14.60 1.48
CA VAL A 451 25.76 -14.58 1.84
C VAL A 451 24.91 -14.17 0.64
N LEU A 452 25.31 -13.11 -0.09
CA LEU A 452 24.61 -12.67 -1.29
C LEU A 452 24.65 -13.72 -2.40
N ARG A 453 25.75 -14.46 -2.58
CA ARG A 453 25.83 -15.58 -3.52
C ARG A 453 24.89 -16.72 -3.15
N ASN A 454 24.79 -17.05 -1.86
CA ASN A 454 23.85 -18.06 -1.38
C ASN A 454 22.39 -17.63 -1.63
N PHE A 455 22.04 -16.37 -1.34
CA PHE A 455 20.71 -15.85 -1.64
C PHE A 455 20.44 -15.83 -3.15
N LEU A 456 21.41 -15.42 -3.96
CA LEU A 456 21.27 -15.44 -5.42
C LEU A 456 20.95 -16.85 -5.93
N SER A 457 21.72 -17.85 -5.50
CA SER A 457 21.45 -19.25 -5.88
C SER A 457 20.05 -19.69 -5.49
N TRP A 458 19.60 -19.32 -4.29
CA TRP A 458 18.28 -19.69 -3.79
C TRP A 458 17.13 -19.00 -4.54
N TYR A 459 17.27 -17.69 -4.82
CA TYR A 459 16.27 -16.94 -5.59
C TYR A 459 16.25 -17.34 -7.06
N GLN A 460 17.38 -17.76 -7.63
CA GLN A 460 17.41 -18.37 -8.97
C GLN A 460 16.65 -19.71 -9.02
N ASP A 461 16.77 -20.55 -7.99
CA ASP A 461 15.98 -21.78 -7.91
C ASP A 461 14.47 -21.50 -7.79
N LEU A 462 14.11 -20.41 -7.11
CA LEU A 462 12.71 -19.95 -7.00
C LEU A 462 12.21 -19.33 -8.32
N SER A 463 13.03 -18.53 -8.99
CA SER A 463 12.66 -17.92 -10.28
C SER A 463 12.40 -18.98 -11.35
N ILE A 464 13.22 -20.05 -11.40
CA ILE A 464 12.97 -21.18 -12.32
C ILE A 464 11.62 -21.84 -12.04
N ARG A 465 11.23 -21.98 -10.77
CA ARG A 465 9.91 -22.53 -10.40
C ARG A 465 8.77 -21.59 -10.79
N GLU A 466 8.96 -20.30 -10.57
CA GLU A 466 8.01 -19.26 -10.98
C GLU A 466 7.78 -19.26 -12.49
N GLU A 467 8.85 -19.35 -13.30
CA GLU A 467 8.76 -19.48 -14.76
C GLU A 467 7.98 -20.72 -15.20
N VAL A 468 8.22 -21.87 -14.55
CA VAL A 468 7.53 -23.13 -14.87
C VAL A 468 6.04 -23.03 -14.53
N LEU A 469 5.70 -22.43 -13.38
CA LEU A 469 4.32 -22.28 -12.95
C LEU A 469 3.55 -21.29 -13.84
N GLN A 470 4.18 -20.18 -14.26
CA GLN A 470 3.56 -19.28 -15.24
C GLN A 470 3.31 -19.97 -16.58
N LYS A 471 4.27 -20.75 -17.09
CA LYS A 471 4.07 -21.54 -18.32
C LYS A 471 2.90 -22.52 -18.19
N GLN A 472 2.77 -23.18 -17.04
CA GLN A 472 1.64 -24.07 -16.76
C GLN A 472 0.29 -23.34 -16.68
N LEU A 473 0.24 -22.13 -16.11
CA LEU A 473 -0.97 -21.32 -16.07
C LEU A 473 -1.40 -20.90 -17.49
N ILE A 474 -0.45 -20.47 -18.33
CA ILE A 474 -0.69 -20.14 -19.73
C ILE A 474 -1.19 -21.39 -20.50
N GLU A 475 -0.62 -22.56 -20.25
CA GLU A 475 -1.08 -23.83 -20.85
C GLU A 475 -2.49 -24.23 -20.37
N GLU A 476 -2.82 -24.07 -19.08
CA GLU A 476 -4.16 -24.35 -18.54
C GLU A 476 -5.21 -23.37 -19.10
N GLU A 477 -4.91 -22.07 -19.20
CA GLU A 477 -5.79 -21.08 -19.84
C GLU A 477 -6.02 -21.39 -21.33
N CYS A 478 -4.97 -21.79 -22.05
CA CYS A 478 -5.04 -22.19 -23.46
C CYS A 478 -5.92 -23.44 -23.70
N THR A 479 -6.09 -24.33 -22.72
CA THR A 479 -7.01 -25.49 -22.87
C THR A 479 -8.49 -25.14 -22.74
N SER A 480 -8.82 -23.93 -22.28
CA SER A 480 -10.18 -23.48 -22.01
C SER A 480 -10.79 -22.56 -23.09
N SER A 481 -9.99 -22.13 -24.07
CA SER A 481 -10.45 -21.33 -25.21
C SER A 481 -10.04 -21.99 -26.54
N GLU A 482 -10.93 -22.09 -27.51
CA GLU A 482 -10.66 -22.74 -28.81
C GLU A 482 -9.70 -21.95 -29.75
N ASP A 483 -9.15 -20.81 -29.31
CA ASP A 483 -8.35 -19.89 -30.14
C ASP A 483 -6.85 -19.85 -29.78
N CYS A 484 -6.20 -21.02 -29.65
CA CYS A 484 -4.76 -21.07 -29.32
C CYS A 484 -3.82 -21.46 -30.48
N LEU A 485 -4.34 -21.61 -31.71
CA LEU A 485 -3.53 -22.04 -32.86
C LEU A 485 -3.02 -20.90 -33.76
N SER A 486 -3.07 -19.64 -33.32
CA SER A 486 -2.51 -18.50 -34.09
C SER A 486 -1.45 -17.67 -33.35
N HIS A 487 -1.14 -17.93 -32.08
CA HIS A 487 -0.19 -17.12 -31.29
C HIS A 487 1.13 -17.82 -30.91
N SER A 488 1.39 -19.04 -31.37
CA SER A 488 2.58 -19.81 -30.96
C SER A 488 3.92 -19.34 -31.56
N GLU A 489 3.96 -18.28 -32.37
CA GLU A 489 5.21 -17.80 -32.99
C GLU A 489 5.49 -16.29 -32.87
N SER A 490 4.67 -15.51 -32.16
CA SER A 490 4.99 -14.10 -31.88
C SER A 490 4.64 -13.75 -30.44
N GLU A 491 5.68 -13.35 -29.68
CA GLU A 491 5.66 -12.84 -28.30
C GLU A 491 5.80 -13.89 -27.17
N ASN A 492 6.92 -14.63 -27.20
CA ASN A 492 7.56 -15.13 -25.97
C ASN A 492 8.30 -13.98 -25.25
N LYS A 493 7.55 -12.96 -24.83
CA LYS A 493 7.96 -12.06 -23.77
C LYS A 493 6.82 -12.05 -22.78
N ALA A 494 6.87 -12.98 -21.82
CA ALA A 494 6.20 -12.73 -20.56
C ALA A 494 6.66 -11.34 -20.10
N ASP A 495 5.73 -10.49 -19.69
CA ASP A 495 6.08 -9.17 -19.19
C ASP A 495 6.94 -9.38 -17.94
N ASP A 496 8.25 -9.08 -18.01
CA ASP A 496 9.23 -9.31 -16.92
C ASP A 496 8.77 -8.67 -15.59
N THR A 497 7.82 -7.73 -15.67
CA THR A 497 7.18 -7.00 -14.57
C THR A 497 6.43 -7.89 -13.58
N ASP A 498 5.91 -9.05 -13.99
CA ASP A 498 5.08 -9.92 -13.13
C ASP A 498 5.87 -11.05 -12.43
N MET A 499 7.19 -11.11 -12.61
CA MET A 499 8.03 -12.17 -12.04
C MET A 499 8.76 -11.71 -10.77
N TYR A 500 8.19 -12.00 -9.61
CA TYR A 500 8.69 -11.53 -8.31
C TYR A 500 10.08 -12.08 -7.96
N TYR A 501 10.28 -13.39 -8.05
CA TYR A 501 11.57 -14.00 -7.68
C TYR A 501 12.66 -13.72 -8.71
N THR A 502 12.29 -13.57 -9.98
CA THR A 502 13.21 -13.12 -11.04
C THR A 502 13.77 -11.73 -10.73
N ASN A 503 12.90 -10.77 -10.41
CA ASN A 503 13.31 -9.39 -10.10
C ASN A 503 14.28 -9.31 -8.91
N ILE A 504 14.05 -10.12 -7.86
CA ILE A 504 14.96 -10.20 -6.72
C ILE A 504 16.31 -10.83 -7.13
N ALA A 505 16.28 -11.91 -7.91
CA ALA A 505 17.51 -12.55 -8.39
C ALA A 505 18.33 -11.60 -9.28
N GLU A 506 17.70 -10.78 -10.11
CA GLU A 506 18.37 -9.76 -10.90
C GLU A 506 18.99 -8.67 -10.03
N THR A 507 18.25 -8.18 -9.04
CA THR A 507 18.74 -7.20 -8.07
C THR A 507 19.99 -7.71 -7.34
N LEU A 508 19.97 -8.96 -6.90
CA LEU A 508 21.12 -9.63 -6.28
C LEU A 508 22.31 -9.75 -7.24
N LYS A 509 22.08 -10.07 -8.53
CA LYS A 509 23.15 -10.09 -9.54
C LYS A 509 23.78 -8.70 -9.72
N GLN A 510 22.96 -7.64 -9.78
CA GLN A 510 23.45 -6.28 -9.90
C GLN A 510 24.32 -5.88 -8.69
N LEU A 511 23.86 -6.18 -7.48
CA LEU A 511 24.59 -5.91 -6.24
C LEU A 511 25.93 -6.68 -6.19
N LEU A 512 25.92 -7.97 -6.51
CA LEU A 512 27.13 -8.80 -6.58
C LEU A 512 28.13 -8.30 -7.63
N LYS A 513 27.65 -7.84 -8.80
CA LYS A 513 28.53 -7.25 -9.82
C LYS A 513 29.26 -6.02 -9.28
N VAL A 514 28.57 -5.15 -8.56
CA VAL A 514 29.17 -3.93 -7.99
C VAL A 514 30.24 -4.26 -6.94
N ILE A 515 29.97 -5.26 -6.09
CA ILE A 515 30.87 -5.71 -5.02
C ILE A 515 32.10 -6.45 -5.59
N THR A 516 31.95 -7.28 -6.61
CA THR A 516 33.04 -8.17 -7.08
C THR A 516 34.04 -7.53 -8.06
N VAL A 517 33.70 -6.41 -8.71
CA VAL A 517 34.45 -5.83 -9.85
C VAL A 517 35.90 -5.40 -9.55
N ASN A 518 36.37 -5.35 -8.30
CA ASN A 518 37.76 -4.95 -7.97
C ASN A 518 38.67 -6.04 -7.37
N ASN A 519 38.22 -7.28 -7.16
CA ASN A 519 39.14 -8.35 -6.71
C ASN A 519 40.18 -8.76 -7.77
N ILE A 520 40.07 -8.25 -9.01
CA ILE A 520 40.99 -8.56 -10.12
C ILE A 520 42.13 -7.52 -10.27
N ARG A 521 42.04 -6.34 -9.65
CA ARG A 521 43.05 -5.26 -9.82
C ARG A 521 44.13 -5.20 -8.74
N ASN A 522 44.04 -6.00 -7.68
CA ASN A 522 45.04 -6.05 -6.60
C ASN A 522 45.96 -7.29 -6.66
N GLU A 523 45.88 -8.10 -7.72
CA GLU A 523 46.78 -9.25 -7.96
C GLU A 523 47.62 -9.11 -9.26
N LEU A 524 47.91 -7.88 -9.70
CA LEU A 524 48.85 -7.61 -10.81
C LEU A 524 50.01 -6.72 -10.39
#